data_AF-A0A942SS36-F1
#
_entry.id   AF-A0A942SS36-F1
#
_cell.length_a   1.000
_cell.length_b   1.000
_cell.length_c   1.000
_cell.angle_alpha   90.00
_cell.angle_beta   90.00
_cell.angle_gamma   90.00
#
_symmetry.space_group_name_H-M   'P 1'
#
loop_
_entity.id
_entity.type
_entity.pdbx_description
1 polymer ?
#
loop_
_entity_poly.entity_id
_entity_poly.type
_entity_poly.pdbx_seq_one_letter_code
_entity_poly.pdbx_strand_id
1 'polypeptide(L)'
;MATAIETLYYLNNPERDITTIITETQLRYEDIIKEVFGVACESDLIMMIKFNKKFRDSICNKYGVTESEISLDMIFRIATEEDIKHYTEH
;
A
#
# COMPACT_ATOMS: atom_id res chain seq x y z
N MET A 1 -8.17 30.56 -4.61
CA MET A 1 -8.66 29.24 -4.19
C MET A 1 -7.44 28.45 -3.75
N ALA A 2 -7.19 28.34 -2.44
CA ALA A 2 -6.13 27.46 -1.97
C ALA A 2 -6.63 26.03 -2.15
N THR A 3 -6.14 25.33 -3.17
CA THR A 3 -6.33 23.88 -3.27
C THR A 3 -5.59 23.30 -2.08
N ALA A 4 -6.32 22.76 -1.10
CA ALA A 4 -5.69 21.99 -0.04
C ALA A 4 -4.89 20.88 -0.73
N ILE A 5 -3.58 20.83 -0.47
CA ILE A 5 -2.74 19.75 -0.98
C ILE A 5 -3.18 18.50 -0.24
N GLU A 6 -3.92 17.65 -0.92
CA GLU A 6 -4.43 16.42 -0.37
C GLU A 6 -3.32 15.37 -0.35
N THR A 7 -3.13 14.72 0.80
CA THR A 7 -2.11 13.68 0.95
C THR A 7 -2.47 12.49 0.08
N LEU A 8 -1.51 12.04 -0.74
CA LEU A 8 -1.65 10.83 -1.53
C LEU A 8 -0.98 9.65 -0.81
N TYR A 9 -1.63 8.51 -0.82
CA TYR A 9 -1.16 7.25 -0.26
C TYR A 9 -0.89 6.27 -1.37
N TYR A 10 0.27 5.62 -1.29
CA TYR A 10 0.66 4.49 -2.11
C TYR A 10 0.23 3.20 -1.42
N LEU A 11 -0.49 2.36 -2.15
CA LEU A 11 -0.89 1.03 -1.72
C LEU A 11 -0.43 0.00 -2.76
N ASN A 12 0.29 -1.02 -2.31
CA ASN A 12 0.73 -2.13 -3.15
C ASN A 12 0.49 -3.47 -2.48
N ASN A 13 -0.33 -4.30 -3.12
CA ASN A 13 -0.52 -5.69 -2.77
C ASN A 13 0.22 -6.59 -3.79
N PRO A 14 1.45 -7.03 -3.48
CA PRO A 14 2.20 -7.90 -4.38
C PRO A 14 1.62 -9.31 -4.53
N GLU A 15 0.78 -9.77 -3.59
CA GLU A 15 0.11 -11.08 -3.72
C GLU A 15 -0.99 -11.05 -4.78
N ARG A 16 -1.64 -9.90 -4.97
CA ARG A 16 -2.77 -9.71 -5.90
C ARG A 16 -2.40 -8.94 -7.15
N ASP A 17 -1.15 -8.49 -7.27
CA ASP A 17 -0.65 -7.61 -8.33
C ASP A 17 -1.49 -6.32 -8.47
N ILE A 18 -1.83 -5.71 -7.32
CA ILE A 18 -2.58 -4.46 -7.27
C ILE A 18 -1.65 -3.36 -6.75
N THR A 19 -1.44 -2.32 -7.55
CA THR A 19 -0.78 -1.08 -7.12
C THR A 19 -1.72 0.08 -7.39
N THR A 20 -1.96 0.94 -6.39
CA THR A 20 -2.83 2.11 -6.54
C THR A 20 -2.31 3.29 -5.72
N ILE A 21 -2.71 4.49 -6.16
CA ILE A 21 -2.52 5.72 -5.41
C ILE A 21 -3.89 6.32 -5.14
N ILE A 22 -4.18 6.58 -3.88
CA ILE A 22 -5.45 7.16 -3.44
C ILE A 22 -5.20 8.37 -2.56
N THR A 23 -6.20 9.25 -2.52
CA THR A 23 -6.18 10.41 -1.64
C THR A 23 -6.50 10.04 -0.19
N GLU A 24 -6.14 10.90 0.76
CA GLU A 24 -6.52 10.76 2.16
C GLU A 24 -8.05 10.68 2.34
N THR A 25 -8.83 11.42 1.55
CA THR A 25 -10.30 11.35 1.61
C THR A 25 -10.79 9.97 1.19
N GLN A 26 -10.29 9.43 0.08
CA GLN A 26 -10.62 8.06 -0.35
C GLN A 26 -10.21 7.03 0.71
N LEU A 27 -9.02 7.16 1.29
CA LEU A 27 -8.54 6.26 2.34
C LEU A 27 -9.50 6.22 3.55
N ARG A 28 -10.09 7.37 3.90
CA ARG A 28 -10.94 7.51 5.09
C ARG A 28 -12.38 7.07 4.88
N TYR A 29 -12.93 7.32 3.69
CA TYR A 29 -14.37 7.18 3.44
C TYR A 29 -14.71 6.01 2.52
N GLU A 30 -13.73 5.41 1.84
CA GLU A 30 -13.90 4.26 0.97
C GLU A 30 -13.24 3.01 1.59
N ASP A 31 -13.69 1.83 1.18
CA ASP A 31 -13.20 0.53 1.67
C ASP A 31 -11.85 0.13 1.02
N ILE A 32 -10.99 1.09 0.65
CA ILE A 32 -9.81 0.85 -0.21
C ILE A 32 -8.85 -0.18 0.39
N ILE A 33 -8.58 -0.14 1.69
CA ILE A 33 -7.72 -1.14 2.35
C ILE A 33 -8.30 -2.55 2.18
N LYS A 34 -9.62 -2.69 2.31
CA LYS A 34 -10.32 -3.96 2.13
C LYS A 34 -10.32 -4.39 0.67
N GLU A 35 -10.50 -3.46 -0.26
CA GLU A 35 -10.48 -3.76 -1.69
C GLU A 35 -9.10 -4.22 -2.16
N VAL A 36 -8.02 -3.56 -1.70
CA VAL A 36 -6.64 -3.86 -2.08
C VAL A 36 -6.12 -5.09 -1.31
N PHE A 37 -6.25 -5.11 0.01
CA PHE A 37 -5.60 -6.11 0.88
C PHE A 37 -6.55 -7.17 1.47
N GLY A 38 -7.87 -6.97 1.38
CA GLY A 38 -8.86 -7.89 1.97
C GLY A 38 -9.00 -7.77 3.48
N VAL A 39 -8.45 -6.72 4.10
CA VAL A 39 -8.49 -6.46 5.55
C VAL A 39 -9.18 -5.12 5.87
N ALA A 40 -9.64 -4.93 7.10
CA ALA A 40 -10.50 -3.77 7.40
C ALA A 40 -9.72 -2.47 7.59
N CYS A 41 -8.48 -2.53 8.08
CA CYS A 41 -7.73 -1.34 8.43
C CYS A 41 -6.21 -1.53 8.39
N GLU A 42 -5.47 -0.43 8.57
CA GLU A 42 -4.00 -0.43 8.61
C GLU A 42 -3.42 -1.35 9.70
N SER A 43 -4.05 -1.39 10.89
CA SER A 43 -3.63 -2.30 11.96
C SER A 43 -3.70 -3.77 11.55
N ASP A 44 -4.68 -4.13 10.72
CA ASP A 44 -4.78 -5.49 10.19
C ASP A 44 -3.71 -5.78 9.13
N LEU A 45 -3.21 -4.77 8.41
CA LEU A 45 -2.05 -4.93 7.50
C LEU A 45 -0.80 -5.34 8.29
N ILE A 46 -0.58 -4.72 9.46
CA ILE A 46 0.53 -5.09 10.34
C ILE A 46 0.37 -6.55 10.79
N MET A 47 -0.84 -6.99 11.11
CA MET A 47 -1.11 -8.41 11.44
C MET A 47 -0.91 -9.32 10.24
N MET A 48 -1.34 -8.91 9.05
CA MET A 48 -1.15 -9.64 7.80
C MET A 48 0.33 -9.85 7.52
N ILE A 49 1.17 -8.80 7.61
CA ILE A 49 2.63 -8.91 7.51
C ILE A 49 3.18 -9.90 8.57
N LYS A 50 2.73 -9.81 9.82
CA LYS A 50 3.25 -10.65 10.91
C LYS A 50 2.88 -12.13 10.81
N PHE A 51 1.72 -12.46 10.26
CA PHE A 51 1.19 -13.83 10.35
C PHE A 51 0.89 -14.50 9.02
N ASN A 52 0.66 -13.74 7.94
CA ASN A 52 0.37 -14.32 6.63
C ASN A 52 1.67 -14.59 5.86
N LYS A 53 2.14 -15.84 5.93
CA LYS A 53 3.36 -16.27 5.23
C LYS A 53 3.28 -16.04 3.71
N LYS A 54 2.15 -16.37 3.08
CA LYS A 54 1.98 -16.21 1.62
C LYS A 54 2.14 -14.75 1.21
N PHE A 55 1.57 -13.85 1.99
CA PHE A 55 1.70 -12.41 1.76
C PHE A 55 3.14 -11.95 1.93
N ARG A 56 3.83 -12.37 3.01
CA ARG A 56 5.26 -12.06 3.19
C ARG A 56 6.13 -12.56 2.04
N ASP A 57 5.92 -13.80 1.61
CA ASP A 57 6.65 -14.39 0.48
C ASP A 57 6.46 -13.54 -0.79
N SER A 58 5.25 -13.01 -1.02
CA SER A 58 4.97 -12.12 -2.15
C SER A 58 5.72 -10.78 -2.05
N ILE A 59 5.84 -10.20 -0.85
CA ILE A 59 6.62 -8.98 -0.60
C ILE A 59 8.11 -9.24 -0.85
N CYS A 60 8.66 -10.32 -0.27
CA CYS A 60 10.05 -10.73 -0.48
C CYS A 60 10.37 -10.88 -1.97
N ASN A 61 9.51 -11.56 -2.72
CA ASN A 61 9.70 -11.77 -4.16
C ASN A 61 9.60 -10.48 -4.97
N LYS A 62 8.68 -9.56 -4.63
CA LYS A 62 8.50 -8.30 -5.34
C LYS A 62 9.68 -7.35 -5.12
N TYR A 63 10.19 -7.25 -3.90
CA TYR A 63 11.21 -6.26 -3.53
C TYR A 63 12.63 -6.83 -3.40
N GLY A 64 12.80 -8.16 -3.50
CA GLY A 64 14.11 -8.80 -3.36
C GLY A 64 14.67 -8.75 -1.93
N VAL A 65 13.78 -8.69 -0.93
CA VAL A 65 14.13 -8.57 0.50
C VAL A 65 13.87 -9.87 1.26
N THR A 66 14.41 -9.97 2.47
CA THR A 66 14.13 -11.08 3.41
C THR A 66 12.95 -10.76 4.33
N GLU A 67 12.36 -11.80 4.97
CA GLU A 67 11.24 -11.61 5.90
C GLU A 67 11.56 -10.63 7.04
N SER A 68 12.81 -10.55 7.49
CA SER A 68 13.27 -9.63 8.55
C SER A 68 13.32 -8.17 8.14
N GLU A 69 13.29 -7.89 6.84
CA GLU A 69 13.37 -6.54 6.28
C GLU A 69 12.00 -5.98 5.91
N ILE A 70 10.94 -6.80 5.97
CA ILE A 70 9.58 -6.37 5.61
C ILE A 70 9.09 -5.31 6.61
N SER A 71 8.64 -4.19 6.05
CA SER A 71 8.00 -3.09 6.78
C SER A 71 6.67 -2.70 6.13
N LEU A 72 5.83 -1.99 6.89
CA LEU A 72 4.54 -1.51 6.39
C LEU A 72 4.72 -0.54 5.20
N ASP A 73 5.76 0.30 5.22
CA ASP A 73 5.99 1.31 4.18
C ASP A 73 6.27 0.72 2.79
N MET A 74 6.71 -0.54 2.71
CA MET A 74 6.87 -1.23 1.44
C MET A 74 5.53 -1.44 0.72
N ILE A 75 4.41 -1.52 1.44
CA ILE A 75 3.09 -1.80 0.87
C ILE A 75 2.07 -0.69 1.09
N PHE A 76 2.27 0.15 2.09
CA PHE A 76 1.32 1.17 2.51
C PHE A 76 2.08 2.35 3.12
N ARG A 77 2.11 3.49 2.41
CA ARG A 77 2.77 4.71 2.87
C ARG A 77 2.22 5.94 2.15
N ILE A 78 2.66 7.12 2.56
CA ILE A 78 2.48 8.34 1.76
C ILE A 78 3.25 8.15 0.43
N ALA A 79 2.59 8.49 -0.67
CA ALA A 79 3.16 8.42 -2.01
C ALA A 79 4.27 9.47 -2.18
N THR A 80 5.37 9.06 -2.77
CA THR A 80 6.46 9.95 -3.19
C THR A 80 6.18 10.52 -4.58
N GLU A 81 6.93 11.55 -4.98
CA GLU A 81 6.86 12.07 -6.34
C GLU A 81 7.15 11.00 -7.40
N GLU A 82 8.05 10.05 -7.10
CA GLU A 82 8.38 8.94 -7.98
C GLU A 82 7.20 7.98 -8.14
N ASP A 83 6.50 7.63 -7.05
CA ASP A 83 5.31 6.77 -7.12
C ASP A 83 4.23 7.43 -7.99
N ILE A 84 3.98 8.72 -7.76
CA ILE A 84 2.98 9.49 -8.50
C ILE A 84 3.34 9.52 -9.98
N LYS A 85 4.59 9.84 -10.29
CA LYS A 85 5.06 9.89 -11.68
C LYS A 85 4.87 8.54 -12.37
N HIS A 86 5.35 7.45 -11.77
CA HIS A 86 5.20 6.11 -12.33
C HIS A 86 3.75 5.69 -12.53
N TYR A 87 2.85 6.09 -11.62
CA TYR A 87 1.42 5.80 -11.73
C TYR A 87 0.74 6.59 -12.85
N THR A 88 1.15 7.85 -13.08
CA THR A 88 0.56 8.71 -14.13
C THR A 88 1.08 8.46 -15.55
N GLU A 89 2.22 7.77 -15.68
CA GLU A 89 2.83 7.44 -16.97
C GLU A 89 2.25 6.17 -17.62
N HIS A 90 1.25 5.53 -16.99
CA HIS A 90 0.51 4.36 -17.49
C HIS A 90 -0.98 4.70 -17.72
#